data_AF-K9UL80-F1
#
_entry.id   AF-K9UL80-F1
#
_cell.length_a   1.000
_cell.length_b   1.000
_cell.length_c   1.000
_cell.angle_alpha   90.00
_cell.angle_beta   90.00
_cell.angle_gamma   90.00
#
_symmetry.space_group_name_H-M   'P 1'
#
loop_
_entity.id
_entity.type
_entity.pdbx_description
1 polymer ?
#
loop_
_entity_poly.entity_id
_entity_poly.type
_entity_poly.pdbx_seq_one_letter_code
_entity_poly.pdbx_strand_id
1 'polypeptide(L)'
;MLKPNRGERKIVISVEYVLAAPEFRPLRAVDRAAALDVKAYLPVAPPDDFMESIRAQHDLFLTKYPEGSLYINGQKITDDLTIDLLQQSEPQLRFFVLAPGTQKIVNAGFKVGLSTDDPNKIATMLVCPRSGLACKNSITVINAPGIVDEHYPDWVGIGLVNHGGDLHLFSHGARIAQVMYLEVCVAQERVVAELTTVGERKGGFGHTGV
;
A
#
# COMPACT_ATOMS: atom_id res chain seq x y z
N MET A 1 31.90 24.15 -28.74
CA MET A 1 32.54 23.94 -27.42
C MET A 1 31.47 23.43 -26.46
N LEU A 2 31.37 22.12 -26.27
CA LEU A 2 30.39 21.48 -25.39
C LEU A 2 31.15 20.80 -24.26
N LYS A 3 31.09 21.39 -23.06
CA LYS A 3 31.35 20.77 -21.76
C LYS A 3 30.56 21.59 -20.70
N PRO A 4 30.04 20.96 -19.63
CA PRO A 4 30.74 19.94 -18.88
C PRO A 4 30.11 18.54 -18.88
N ASN A 5 31.00 17.59 -18.61
CA ASN A 5 30.76 16.18 -18.32
C ASN A 5 29.53 15.99 -17.42
N ARG A 6 28.61 15.12 -17.84
CA ARG A 6 27.81 14.33 -16.90
C ARG A 6 28.76 13.43 -16.12
N GLY A 7 29.32 13.94 -15.03
CA GLY A 7 29.78 13.07 -13.96
C GLY A 7 28.56 12.28 -13.51
N GLU A 8 28.59 10.96 -13.66
CA GLU A 8 27.58 10.05 -13.13
C GLU A 8 27.42 10.32 -11.64
N ARG A 9 26.42 11.14 -11.24
CA ARG A 9 25.94 11.10 -9.87
C ARG A 9 25.09 9.85 -9.73
N LYS A 10 25.77 8.85 -9.20
CA LYS A 10 25.38 7.47 -9.01
C LYS A 10 24.72 7.36 -7.64
N ILE A 11 23.47 6.90 -7.61
CA ILE A 11 22.61 6.57 -6.45
C ILE A 11 22.49 7.68 -5.40
N VAL A 12 21.28 8.26 -5.31
CA VAL A 12 20.93 9.35 -4.39
C VAL A 12 20.22 8.85 -3.12
N ILE A 13 19.68 7.62 -3.12
CA ILE A 13 19.04 7.00 -1.95
C ILE A 13 19.55 5.57 -1.81
N SER A 14 20.08 5.24 -0.64
CA SER A 14 20.41 3.87 -0.24
C SER A 14 19.24 3.25 0.50
N VAL A 15 18.93 1.98 0.18
CA VAL A 15 17.81 1.25 0.75
C VAL A 15 18.31 -0.11 1.24
N GLU A 16 18.15 -0.35 2.53
CA GLU A 16 18.47 -1.61 3.20
C GLU A 16 17.19 -2.30 3.65
N TYR A 17 17.15 -3.63 3.55
CA TYR A 17 15.98 -4.41 3.95
C TYR A 17 16.36 -5.47 4.97
N VAL A 18 15.52 -5.63 5.98
CA VAL A 18 15.40 -6.89 6.72
C VAL A 18 14.12 -7.56 6.23
N LEU A 19 14.23 -8.78 5.71
CA LEU A 19 13.12 -9.48 5.07
C LEU A 19 12.66 -10.65 5.93
N ALA A 20 11.35 -10.85 6.01
CA ALA A 20 10.79 -12.06 6.61
C ALA A 20 11.06 -13.29 5.72
N ALA A 21 11.02 -13.10 4.40
CA ALA A 21 11.52 -14.02 3.39
C ALA A 21 11.86 -13.25 2.10
N PRO A 22 12.78 -13.75 1.24
CA PRO A 22 13.28 -13.01 0.07
C PRO A 22 12.21 -12.49 -0.88
N GLU A 23 11.10 -13.22 -1.04
CA GLU A 23 9.98 -12.93 -1.93
C GLU A 23 9.12 -11.73 -1.51
N PHE A 24 9.30 -11.24 -0.27
CA PHE A 24 8.62 -10.06 0.29
C PHE A 24 9.40 -8.76 0.09
N ARG A 25 10.60 -8.82 -0.49
CA ARG A 25 11.26 -7.61 -0.97
C ARG A 25 10.35 -6.89 -1.97
N PRO A 26 10.15 -5.57 -1.88
CA PRO A 26 9.47 -4.81 -2.90
C PRO A 26 10.14 -4.98 -4.27
N LEU A 27 9.35 -5.25 -5.32
CA LEU A 27 9.86 -5.52 -6.67
C LEU A 27 9.18 -4.63 -7.70
N ARG A 28 9.93 -4.20 -8.72
CA ARG A 28 9.36 -3.48 -9.86
C ARG A 28 8.54 -4.45 -10.71
N ALA A 29 7.35 -4.01 -11.14
CA ALA A 29 6.51 -4.80 -12.03
C ALA A 29 7.10 -4.90 -13.45
N VAL A 30 7.79 -3.86 -13.90
CA VAL A 30 8.49 -3.78 -15.20
C VAL A 30 9.78 -2.99 -15.04
N ASP A 31 10.73 -3.20 -15.95
CA ASP A 31 11.95 -2.39 -15.97
C ASP A 31 11.58 -0.90 -16.15
N ARG A 32 12.19 -0.03 -15.32
CA ARG A 32 11.87 1.40 -15.17
C ARG A 32 10.53 1.80 -14.52
N ALA A 33 9.75 0.88 -13.92
CA ALA A 33 8.57 1.28 -13.15
C ALA A 33 8.97 2.16 -11.95
N ALA A 34 8.34 3.32 -11.76
CA ALA A 34 8.69 4.23 -10.66
C ALA A 34 8.42 3.64 -9.26
N ALA A 35 7.37 2.82 -9.13
CA ALA A 35 6.97 2.19 -7.89
C ALA A 35 7.29 0.68 -7.85
N LEU A 36 7.44 0.16 -6.64
CA LEU A 36 7.72 -1.25 -6.36
C LEU A 36 6.50 -1.88 -5.68
N ASP A 37 6.02 -3.02 -6.18
CA ASP A 37 4.88 -3.73 -5.61
C ASP A 37 5.23 -4.27 -4.21
N VAL A 38 4.31 -4.08 -3.26
CA VAL A 38 4.37 -4.60 -1.89
C VAL A 38 3.35 -5.73 -1.72
N LYS A 39 3.79 -6.82 -1.07
CA LYS A 39 2.98 -8.02 -0.87
C LYS A 39 2.50 -8.15 0.58
N ALA A 40 1.35 -8.79 0.77
CA ALA A 40 0.80 -9.13 2.07
C ALA A 40 1.59 -10.26 2.73
N TYR A 41 2.23 -10.00 3.86
CA TYR A 41 2.88 -11.00 4.69
C TYR A 41 1.96 -11.45 5.83
N LEU A 42 1.67 -12.75 5.81
CA LEU A 42 0.82 -13.44 6.79
C LEU A 42 1.69 -14.57 7.38
N PRO A 43 2.34 -14.38 8.54
CA PRO A 43 3.34 -15.32 9.09
C PRO A 43 2.73 -16.55 9.75
N VAL A 44 1.55 -16.41 10.35
CA VAL A 44 0.93 -17.46 11.15
C VAL A 44 0.11 -18.35 10.21
N ALA A 45 0.21 -19.67 10.41
CA ALA A 45 -0.75 -20.58 9.82
C ALA A 45 -2.17 -20.14 10.21
N PRO A 46 -3.15 -20.27 9.30
CA PRO A 46 -4.53 -19.98 9.68
C PRO A 46 -4.90 -20.86 10.89
N PRO A 47 -5.66 -20.34 11.88
CA PRO A 47 -6.17 -21.19 12.95
C PRO A 47 -7.06 -22.30 12.39
N ASP A 48 -7.28 -23.38 13.15
CA ASP A 48 -8.03 -24.55 12.68
C ASP A 48 -9.47 -24.20 12.21
N ASP A 49 -10.07 -23.14 12.77
CA ASP A 49 -11.41 -22.63 12.45
C ASP A 49 -11.41 -21.57 11.33
N PHE A 50 -10.27 -21.27 10.71
CA PHE A 50 -10.12 -20.16 9.78
C PHE A 50 -11.08 -20.21 8.59
N MET A 51 -11.27 -21.39 8.01
CA MET A 51 -12.18 -21.58 6.88
C MET A 51 -13.64 -21.39 7.29
N GLU A 52 -13.99 -21.81 8.51
CA GLU A 52 -15.32 -21.57 9.07
C GLU A 52 -15.55 -20.08 9.33
N SER A 53 -14.53 -19.37 9.84
CA SER A 53 -14.56 -17.91 10.02
C SER A 53 -14.74 -17.16 8.70
N ILE A 54 -14.03 -17.56 7.64
CA ILE A 54 -14.21 -17.00 6.29
C ILE A 54 -15.63 -17.26 5.79
N ARG A 55 -16.15 -18.49 5.93
CA ARG A 55 -17.51 -18.85 5.52
C ARG A 55 -18.55 -18.01 6.26
N ALA A 56 -18.45 -17.92 7.58
CA ALA A 56 -19.36 -17.10 8.38
C ALA A 56 -19.35 -15.63 7.95
N GLN A 57 -18.17 -15.07 7.62
CA GLN A 57 -18.07 -13.71 7.08
C GLN A 57 -18.62 -13.57 5.66
N HIS A 58 -18.43 -14.57 4.82
CA HIS A 58 -18.98 -14.61 3.46
C HIS A 58 -20.51 -14.72 3.48
N ASP A 59 -21.08 -15.63 4.27
CA ASP A 59 -22.52 -15.82 4.39
C ASP A 59 -23.19 -14.60 5.02
N LEU A 60 -22.55 -14.01 6.04
CA LEU A 60 -22.99 -12.74 6.62
C LEU A 60 -22.92 -11.60 5.59
N PHE A 61 -21.89 -11.58 4.76
CA PHE A 61 -21.76 -10.62 3.67
C PHE A 61 -22.89 -10.81 2.65
N LEU A 62 -23.16 -12.01 2.15
CA LEU A 62 -24.25 -12.26 1.21
C LEU A 62 -25.62 -11.93 1.80
N THR A 63 -25.81 -12.16 3.10
CA THR A 63 -27.04 -11.78 3.82
C THR A 63 -27.21 -10.26 3.85
N LYS A 64 -26.12 -9.50 4.05
CA LYS A 64 -26.14 -8.04 4.18
C LYS A 64 -26.07 -7.30 2.83
N TYR A 65 -25.41 -7.90 1.85
CA TYR A 65 -25.11 -7.36 0.54
C TYR A 65 -25.45 -8.42 -0.53
N PRO A 66 -26.74 -8.69 -0.77
CA PRO A 66 -27.17 -9.77 -1.68
C PRO A 66 -26.75 -9.58 -3.14
N GLU A 67 -26.48 -8.33 -3.55
CA GLU A 67 -25.95 -7.98 -4.88
C GLU A 67 -24.42 -7.81 -4.90
N GLY A 68 -23.77 -8.00 -3.74
CA GLY A 68 -22.34 -7.82 -3.55
C GLY A 68 -21.55 -8.95 -4.22
N SER A 69 -20.39 -8.63 -4.78
CA SER A 69 -19.50 -9.59 -5.42
C SER A 69 -18.35 -10.00 -4.50
N LEU A 70 -17.84 -11.21 -4.71
CA LEU A 70 -16.61 -11.69 -4.08
C LEU A 70 -15.41 -11.42 -4.98
N TYR A 71 -14.33 -10.95 -4.38
CA TYR A 71 -13.05 -10.75 -5.05
C TYR A 71 -11.92 -11.44 -4.29
N ILE A 72 -11.00 -12.05 -5.03
CA ILE A 72 -9.78 -12.63 -4.48
C ILE A 72 -8.58 -12.03 -5.20
N ASN A 73 -7.66 -11.44 -4.43
CA ASN A 73 -6.49 -10.76 -4.96
C ASN A 73 -6.82 -9.70 -6.04
N GLY A 74 -7.99 -9.05 -5.90
CA GLY A 74 -8.51 -8.05 -6.83
C GLY A 74 -9.21 -8.59 -8.09
N GLN A 75 -9.33 -9.91 -8.23
CA GLN A 75 -10.08 -10.56 -9.32
C GLN A 75 -11.48 -10.95 -8.85
N LYS A 76 -12.51 -10.62 -9.63
CA LYS A 76 -13.89 -11.00 -9.32
C LYS A 76 -14.02 -12.51 -9.46
N ILE A 77 -14.63 -13.16 -8.48
CA ILE A 77 -15.00 -14.56 -8.54
C ILE A 77 -16.41 -14.66 -9.12
N THR A 78 -16.57 -15.50 -10.13
CA THR A 78 -17.83 -15.64 -10.88
C THR A 78 -18.42 -17.05 -10.81
N ASP A 79 -17.67 -18.01 -10.28
CA ASP A 79 -18.06 -19.40 -10.15
C ASP A 79 -17.94 -19.87 -8.70
N ASP A 80 -19.01 -20.51 -8.21
CA ASP A 80 -19.03 -21.12 -6.87
C ASP A 80 -17.92 -22.17 -6.71
N LEU A 81 -17.51 -22.81 -7.82
CA LEU A 81 -16.44 -23.80 -7.88
C LEU A 81 -15.08 -23.24 -7.42
N THR A 82 -14.79 -21.94 -7.62
CA THR A 82 -13.51 -21.35 -7.17
C THR A 82 -13.43 -21.26 -5.65
N ILE A 83 -14.56 -21.04 -4.97
CA ILE A 83 -14.63 -21.05 -3.51
C ILE A 83 -14.41 -22.49 -3.02
N ASP A 84 -15.03 -23.49 -3.64
CA ASP A 84 -14.85 -24.90 -3.29
C ASP A 84 -13.42 -25.41 -3.61
N LEU A 85 -12.79 -24.90 -4.66
CA LEU A 85 -11.39 -25.22 -4.98
C LEU A 85 -10.41 -24.60 -3.97
N LEU A 86 -10.71 -23.40 -3.46
CA LEU A 86 -9.98 -22.83 -2.32
C LEU A 86 -10.20 -23.64 -1.05
N GLN A 87 -11.39 -24.22 -0.86
CA GLN A 87 -11.66 -25.15 0.24
C GLN A 87 -10.86 -26.46 0.13
N GLN A 88 -10.74 -27.03 -1.07
CA GLN A 88 -9.98 -28.28 -1.29
C GLN A 88 -8.46 -28.09 -1.15
N SER A 89 -7.98 -26.84 -1.13
CA SER A 89 -6.57 -26.47 -1.09
C SER A 89 -6.04 -26.23 0.35
N GLU A 90 -6.55 -26.97 1.34
CA GLU A 90 -6.18 -27.09 2.78
C GLU A 90 -4.71 -26.74 3.18
N PRO A 91 -4.37 -26.74 4.48
CA PRO A 91 -4.35 -25.67 5.51
C PRO A 91 -3.28 -24.58 5.31
N GLN A 92 -2.58 -24.57 4.18
CA GLN A 92 -1.49 -23.62 3.93
C GLN A 92 -1.97 -22.28 3.37
N LEU A 93 -3.23 -22.21 2.94
CA LEU A 93 -3.86 -21.03 2.40
C LEU A 93 -4.09 -19.97 3.49
N ARG A 94 -3.24 -18.95 3.47
CA ARG A 94 -3.33 -17.80 4.37
C ARG A 94 -4.04 -16.66 3.65
N PHE A 95 -5.18 -16.22 4.17
CA PHE A 95 -5.92 -15.05 3.67
C PHE A 95 -6.20 -14.04 4.78
N PHE A 96 -6.53 -12.82 4.39
CA PHE A 96 -7.34 -11.95 5.22
C PHE A 96 -8.55 -11.45 4.44
N VAL A 97 -9.63 -11.19 5.18
CA VAL A 97 -10.87 -10.61 4.67
C VAL A 97 -10.84 -9.10 4.88
N LEU A 98 -11.35 -8.36 3.89
CA LEU A 98 -11.59 -6.93 3.93
C LEU A 98 -13.02 -6.65 3.42
N ALA A 99 -13.98 -6.78 4.34
CA ALA A 99 -15.41 -6.55 4.08
C ALA A 99 -15.72 -5.06 3.80
N PRO A 100 -16.86 -4.76 3.16
CA PRO A 100 -17.29 -3.38 2.92
C PRO A 100 -17.26 -2.50 4.17
N GLY A 101 -16.63 -1.32 4.07
CA GLY A 101 -16.53 -0.35 5.16
C GLY A 101 -15.56 -0.72 6.27
N THR A 102 -14.79 -1.81 6.12
CA THR A 102 -13.80 -2.23 7.12
C THR A 102 -12.38 -1.84 6.71
N GLN A 103 -11.49 -1.83 7.71
CA GLN A 103 -10.07 -1.55 7.54
C GLN A 103 -9.22 -2.64 8.19
N LYS A 104 -8.02 -2.87 7.66
CA LYS A 104 -7.05 -3.81 8.22
C LYS A 104 -5.63 -3.35 7.99
N ILE A 105 -4.80 -3.40 9.04
CA ILE A 105 -3.36 -3.24 8.92
C ILE A 105 -2.75 -4.61 8.62
N VAL A 106 -1.97 -4.69 7.55
CA VAL A 106 -1.35 -5.93 7.06
C VAL A 106 0.16 -5.75 7.01
N ASN A 107 0.92 -6.67 7.61
CA ASN A 107 2.38 -6.63 7.56
C ASN A 107 2.86 -6.83 6.11
N ALA A 108 3.89 -6.09 5.70
CA ALA A 108 4.47 -6.17 4.36
C ALA A 108 5.62 -7.20 4.23
N GLY A 109 6.07 -7.77 5.34
CA GLY A 109 7.14 -8.78 5.35
C GLY A 109 8.54 -8.20 5.18
N PHE A 110 8.71 -6.89 5.40
CA PHE A 110 10.02 -6.26 5.45
C PHE A 110 10.08 -5.11 6.47
N LYS A 111 11.29 -4.87 7.00
CA LYS A 111 11.72 -3.58 7.56
C LYS A 111 12.58 -2.86 6.52
N VAL A 112 12.66 -1.54 6.62
CA VAL A 112 13.44 -0.74 5.69
C VAL A 112 14.32 0.26 6.44
N GLY A 113 15.59 0.33 6.08
CA GLY A 113 16.49 1.42 6.44
C GLY A 113 16.73 2.28 5.21
N LEU A 114 16.63 3.60 5.36
CA LEU A 114 16.86 4.55 4.26
C LEU A 114 17.97 5.51 4.63
N SER A 115 18.70 5.98 3.62
CA SER A 115 19.63 7.09 3.77
C SER A 115 19.87 7.78 2.43
N THR A 116 20.28 9.04 2.47
CA THR A 116 20.73 9.82 1.31
C THR A 116 22.16 10.29 1.53
N ASP A 117 22.89 10.53 0.43
CA ASP A 117 24.21 11.15 0.45
C ASP A 117 24.17 12.69 0.52
N ASP A 118 22.99 13.31 0.37
CA ASP A 118 22.78 14.75 0.49
C ASP A 118 22.46 15.12 1.95
N PRO A 119 23.38 15.78 2.69
CA PRO A 119 23.17 16.11 4.10
C PRO A 119 22.06 17.15 4.34
N ASN A 120 21.52 17.76 3.29
CA ASN A 120 20.42 18.73 3.40
C ASN A 120 19.05 18.12 3.11
N LYS A 121 19.00 16.80 2.91
CA LYS A 121 17.79 16.06 2.58
C LYS A 121 17.62 14.86 3.49
N ILE A 122 16.39 14.35 3.49
CA ILE A 122 16.00 13.14 4.21
C ILE A 122 15.48 12.14 3.19
N ALA A 123 15.82 10.86 3.34
CA ALA A 123 15.23 9.81 2.53
C ALA A 123 13.89 9.35 3.14
N THR A 124 12.88 9.12 2.30
CA THR A 124 11.59 8.59 2.75
C THR A 124 11.04 7.60 1.73
N MET A 125 10.23 6.67 2.21
CA MET A 125 9.47 5.76 1.37
C MET A 125 7.98 6.10 1.49
N LEU A 126 7.34 6.37 0.36
CA LEU A 126 5.90 6.57 0.29
C LEU A 126 5.19 5.26 -0.06
N VAL A 127 4.22 4.88 0.76
CA VAL A 127 3.29 3.78 0.55
C VAL A 127 2.05 4.29 -0.16
N CYS A 128 1.84 3.83 -1.38
CA CYS A 128 0.77 4.26 -2.27
C CYS A 128 -0.20 3.11 -2.59
N PRO A 129 -1.49 3.41 -2.84
CA PRO A 129 -2.44 2.44 -3.35
C PRO A 129 -2.03 1.94 -4.74
N ARG A 130 -2.37 0.69 -5.06
CA ARG A 130 -2.29 0.17 -6.44
C ARG A 130 -3.52 0.64 -7.21
N SER A 131 -3.33 1.25 -8.39
CA SER A 131 -4.42 1.84 -9.18
C SER A 131 -5.54 0.84 -9.52
N GLY A 132 -5.19 -0.43 -9.77
CA GLY A 132 -6.19 -1.48 -9.99
C GLY A 132 -7.11 -1.68 -8.78
N LEU A 133 -6.53 -1.79 -7.57
CA LEU A 133 -7.30 -1.95 -6.34
C LEU A 133 -8.12 -0.69 -6.02
N ALA A 134 -7.54 0.50 -6.20
CA ALA A 134 -8.23 1.75 -5.91
C ALA A 134 -9.40 2.00 -6.90
N CYS A 135 -9.13 1.96 -8.21
CA CYS A 135 -10.11 2.38 -9.21
C CYS A 135 -11.14 1.30 -9.54
N LYS A 136 -10.80 0.00 -9.43
CA LYS A 136 -11.71 -1.10 -9.80
C LYS A 136 -12.34 -1.79 -8.59
N ASN A 137 -11.71 -1.72 -7.42
CA ASN A 137 -12.14 -2.44 -6.24
C ASN A 137 -12.45 -1.52 -5.05
N SER A 138 -12.33 -0.19 -5.22
CA SER A 138 -12.54 0.80 -4.13
C SER A 138 -11.69 0.52 -2.88
N ILE A 139 -10.52 -0.11 -3.07
CA ILE A 139 -9.58 -0.43 -1.99
C ILE A 139 -8.40 0.53 -2.07
N THR A 140 -8.15 1.24 -0.97
CA THR A 140 -7.03 2.17 -0.86
C THR A 140 -6.20 1.90 0.39
N VAL A 141 -5.05 2.55 0.43
CA VAL A 141 -4.25 2.68 1.66
C VAL A 141 -4.84 3.87 2.43
N ILE A 142 -5.29 3.64 3.66
CA ILE A 142 -6.09 4.62 4.42
C ILE A 142 -5.33 5.92 4.71
N ASN A 143 -4.02 5.82 4.93
CA ASN A 143 -3.14 6.96 5.16
C ASN A 143 -2.37 7.37 3.90
N ALA A 144 -2.87 7.05 2.70
CA ALA A 144 -2.17 7.32 1.44
C ALA A 144 -1.94 8.83 1.18
N PRO A 145 -0.73 9.21 0.71
CA PRO A 145 0.49 8.39 0.71
C PRO A 145 0.97 8.17 2.15
N GLY A 146 1.18 6.91 2.54
CA GLY A 146 1.74 6.59 3.85
C GLY A 146 3.22 6.92 3.86
N ILE A 147 3.71 7.62 4.88
CA ILE A 147 5.11 8.05 4.97
C ILE A 147 5.86 7.06 5.86
N VAL A 148 6.98 6.54 5.37
CA VAL A 148 7.94 5.74 6.16
C VAL A 148 9.25 6.52 6.24
N ASP A 149 9.61 6.89 7.46
CA ASP A 149 10.81 7.67 7.75
C ASP A 149 12.09 6.84 7.64
N GLU A 150 13.23 7.51 7.43
CA GLU A 150 14.54 6.87 7.24
C GLU A 150 15.00 5.96 8.39
N HIS A 151 14.51 6.24 9.60
CA HIS A 151 14.86 5.51 10.83
C HIS A 151 13.69 4.69 11.40
N TYR A 152 12.68 4.36 10.58
CA TYR A 152 11.56 3.54 11.03
C TYR A 152 12.04 2.12 11.41
N PRO A 153 11.99 1.71 12.70
CA PRO A 153 12.71 0.55 13.18
C PRO A 153 11.94 -0.77 13.03
N ASP A 154 10.67 -0.70 12.65
CA ASP A 154 9.76 -1.84 12.71
C ASP A 154 9.36 -2.37 11.33
N TRP A 155 8.58 -3.44 11.33
CA TRP A 155 7.98 -4.00 10.13
C TRP A 155 7.00 -3.01 9.52
N VAL A 156 7.07 -2.85 8.20
CA VAL A 156 6.18 -1.96 7.46
C VAL A 156 4.76 -2.56 7.47
N GLY A 157 3.80 -1.77 7.94
CA GLY A 157 2.37 -2.11 7.91
C GLY A 157 1.64 -1.35 6.81
N ILE A 158 0.74 -2.03 6.11
CA ILE A 158 -0.11 -1.46 5.07
C ILE A 158 -1.53 -1.37 5.62
N GLY A 159 -2.00 -0.16 5.91
CA GLY A 159 -3.37 0.08 6.35
C GLY A 159 -4.32 0.10 5.16
N LEU A 160 -4.98 -1.02 4.85
CA LEU A 160 -5.98 -1.11 3.78
C LEU A 160 -7.37 -0.77 4.30
N VAL A 161 -8.17 -0.12 3.46
CA VAL A 161 -9.59 0.16 3.71
C VAL A 161 -10.41 -0.15 2.46
N ASN A 162 -11.59 -0.73 2.65
CA ASN A 162 -12.55 -1.02 1.58
C ASN A 162 -13.69 0.01 1.62
N HIS A 163 -13.71 0.92 0.64
CA HIS A 163 -14.78 1.90 0.45
C HIS A 163 -15.92 1.40 -0.46
N GLY A 164 -15.77 0.21 -1.04
CA GLY A 164 -16.75 -0.40 -1.94
C GLY A 164 -17.83 -1.20 -1.23
N GLY A 165 -18.73 -1.77 -2.03
CA GLY A 165 -19.81 -2.66 -1.59
C GLY A 165 -19.49 -4.15 -1.69
N ASP A 166 -18.30 -4.50 -2.18
CA ASP A 166 -17.89 -5.89 -2.47
C ASP A 166 -17.01 -6.48 -1.35
N LEU A 167 -17.00 -7.81 -1.23
CA LEU A 167 -16.15 -8.55 -0.29
C LEU A 167 -14.81 -8.87 -0.93
N HIS A 168 -13.72 -8.56 -0.24
CA HIS A 168 -12.37 -8.83 -0.75
C HIS A 168 -11.59 -9.77 0.17
N LEU A 169 -10.95 -10.76 -0.44
CA LEU A 169 -9.96 -11.63 0.20
C LEU A 169 -8.60 -11.40 -0.45
N PHE A 170 -7.57 -11.39 0.37
CA PHE A 170 -6.19 -11.26 -0.08
C PHE A 170 -5.35 -12.37 0.50
N SER A 171 -4.66 -13.12 -0.37
CA SER A 171 -3.79 -14.20 0.04
C SER A 171 -2.45 -13.68 0.57
N HIS A 172 -1.74 -14.52 1.30
CA HIS A 172 -0.31 -14.36 1.51
C HIS A 172 0.40 -14.19 0.17
N GLY A 173 1.33 -13.24 0.09
CA GLY A 173 2.02 -12.89 -1.14
C GLY A 173 1.19 -12.05 -2.14
N ALA A 174 -0.09 -11.77 -1.86
CA ALA A 174 -0.90 -10.91 -2.73
C ALA A 174 -0.35 -9.49 -2.74
N ARG A 175 -0.32 -8.87 -3.92
CA ARG A 175 0.14 -7.48 -4.07
C ARG A 175 -0.94 -6.51 -3.59
N ILE A 176 -0.68 -5.80 -2.50
CA ILE A 176 -1.68 -4.98 -1.79
C ILE A 176 -1.42 -3.48 -1.85
N ALA A 177 -0.16 -3.08 -2.05
CA ALA A 177 0.24 -1.68 -2.15
C ALA A 177 1.46 -1.57 -3.09
N GLN A 178 1.94 -0.35 -3.27
CA GLN A 178 3.20 -0.08 -3.97
C GLN A 178 3.96 1.02 -3.25
N VAL A 179 5.28 1.03 -3.37
CA VAL A 179 6.14 2.01 -2.71
C VAL A 179 7.04 2.76 -3.68
N MET A 180 7.39 3.99 -3.34
CA MET A 180 8.38 4.80 -4.03
C MET A 180 9.31 5.47 -3.02
N TYR A 181 10.58 5.63 -3.39
CA TYR A 181 11.59 6.31 -2.58
C TYR A 181 11.77 7.73 -3.07
N LEU A 182 11.82 8.67 -2.14
CA LEU A 182 11.99 10.08 -2.41
C LEU A 182 13.00 10.68 -1.45
N GLU A 183 13.64 11.75 -1.90
CA GLU A 183 14.27 12.68 -0.99
C GLU A 183 13.32 13.84 -0.72
N VAL A 184 13.27 14.29 0.53
CA VAL A 184 12.52 15.46 0.95
C VAL A 184 13.47 16.49 1.54
N CYS A 185 13.19 17.77 1.28
CA CYS A 185 13.94 18.87 1.86
C CYS A 185 13.62 19.02 3.35
N VAL A 186 14.64 19.36 4.15
CA VAL A 186 14.43 19.78 5.54
C VAL A 186 13.96 21.23 5.55
N ALA A 187 12.71 21.46 5.99
CA ALA A 187 12.17 22.81 6.08
C ALA A 187 12.83 23.59 7.23
N GLN A 188 13.25 24.83 6.96
CA GLN A 188 13.61 25.79 8.00
C GLN A 188 12.39 26.65 8.29
N GLU A 189 11.78 26.44 9.45
CA GLU A 189 10.57 27.15 9.86
C GLU A 189 10.93 28.47 10.57
N ARG A 190 10.18 29.53 10.26
CA ARG A 190 10.25 30.82 10.97
C ARG A 190 8.84 31.30 11.28
N VAL A 191 8.59 31.60 12.55
CA VAL A 191 7.35 32.26 12.99
C VAL A 191 7.46 33.76 12.70
N VAL A 192 6.45 34.33 12.03
CA VAL A 192 6.35 35.75 11.69
C VAL A 192 4.98 36.29 12.08
N ALA A 193 4.88 37.58 12.36
CA ALA A 193 3.60 38.21 12.72
C ALA A 193 2.63 38.30 11.52
N GLU A 194 3.16 38.51 10.31
CA GLU A 194 2.38 38.61 9.08
C GLU A 194 3.14 37.97 7.91
N LEU A 195 2.42 37.33 6.99
CA LEU A 195 2.99 36.77 5.75
C LEU A 195 3.16 37.87 4.70
N THR A 196 4.31 37.93 4.05
CA THR A 196 4.50 38.82 2.89
C THR A 196 3.70 38.29 1.71
N THR A 197 2.60 38.96 1.35
CA THR A 197 1.82 38.60 0.16
C THR A 197 2.51 39.10 -1.09
N VAL A 198 2.76 38.20 -2.05
CA VAL A 198 3.17 38.57 -3.41
C VAL A 198 1.97 38.36 -4.33
N GLY A 199 1.33 39.46 -4.75
CA GLY A 199 0.14 39.48 -5.62
C GLY A 199 -1.21 39.41 -4.89
N GLU A 200 -2.27 39.84 -5.56
CA GLU A 200 -3.65 39.73 -5.07
C GLU A 200 -4.19 38.30 -5.29
N ARG A 201 -4.20 37.48 -4.24
CA ARG A 201 -5.04 36.27 -4.20
C ARG A 201 -6.10 36.47 -3.12
N LYS A 202 -7.33 36.78 -3.53
CA LYS A 202 -8.52 36.74 -2.67
C LYS A 202 -9.22 35.40 -2.89
N GLY A 203 -9.20 34.52 -1.88
CA GLY A 203 -9.93 33.25 -1.82
C GLY A 203 -9.06 32.04 -1.42
N GLY A 204 -9.50 31.27 -0.41
CA GLY A 204 -9.10 29.88 -0.13
C GLY A 204 -10.31 28.98 0.23
N PHE A 205 -10.35 27.76 -0.34
CA PHE A 205 -11.44 26.76 -0.36
C PHE A 205 -12.58 27.02 -1.39
N GLY A 206 -12.44 26.48 -2.60
CA GLY A 206 -13.57 26.32 -3.54
C GLY A 206 -13.97 27.54 -4.38
N HIS A 207 -13.09 28.55 -4.53
CA HIS A 207 -13.41 29.78 -5.27
C HIS A 207 -13.41 29.67 -6.80
N THR A 208 -13.08 28.48 -7.32
CA THR A 208 -13.39 28.12 -8.70
C THR A 208 -14.56 27.15 -8.63
N GLY A 209 -15.77 27.70 -8.68
CA GLY A 209 -17.10 27.09 -8.87
C GLY A 209 -17.28 25.56 -8.89
N VAL A 210 -18.42 25.15 -8.34
CA VAL A 210 -19.19 24.05 -8.97
C VAL A 210 -19.52 24.45 -10.41
#